data_AF-L7UDK0-F1
#
_entry.id   AF-L7UDK0-F1
#
_cell.length_a   1.000
_cell.length_b   1.000
_cell.length_c   1.000
_cell.angle_alpha   90.00
_cell.angle_beta   90.00
_cell.angle_gamma   90.00
#
_symmetry.space_group_name_H-M   'P 1'
#
loop_
_entity.id
_entity.type
_entity.pdbx_description
1 polymer ?
#
loop_
_entity_poly.entity_id
_entity_poly.type
_entity_poly.pdbx_seq_one_letter_code
_entity_poly.pdbx_strand_id
1 'polypeptide(L)'
;MSTSRPFRILGIQQIAIGGADKGPLRKLWVDLLGLTPHGTYRSERENVDEDIVTAGAGPFKVEVDLMQPINPEGKPRVHETPLNHVGLWVDDLPGAVAWLEQQGLRFAPGGIRKGAAGFDICFVHPKGNEQFPYGGEGVLIELVQAPPEIIAAFEKLSAGNH
;
A
#
# COMPACT_ATOMS: atom_id res chain seq x y z
N MET A 1 3.69 -1.82 30.98
CA MET A 1 2.40 -1.10 30.89
C MET A 1 1.85 -1.33 29.49
N SER A 2 0.54 -1.39 29.30
CA SER A 2 -0.02 -1.34 27.94
C SER A 2 0.10 0.08 27.42
N THR A 3 0.95 0.31 26.41
CA THR A 3 0.98 1.60 25.71
C THR A 3 -0.17 1.62 24.71
N SER A 4 -1.09 2.57 24.86
CA SER A 4 -2.15 2.78 23.88
C SER A 4 -1.53 3.08 22.51
N ARG A 5 -1.97 2.37 21.47
CA ARG A 5 -1.57 2.65 20.09
C ARG A 5 -1.97 4.09 19.73
N PRO A 6 -1.04 4.97 19.30
CA PRO A 6 -1.32 6.39 19.09
C PRO A 6 -1.96 6.70 17.73
N PHE A 7 -2.18 5.70 16.88
CA PHE A 7 -2.66 5.80 15.51
C PHE A 7 -3.72 4.75 15.20
N ARG A 8 -4.43 4.94 14.09
CA ARG A 8 -5.45 4.03 13.55
C ARG A 8 -5.14 3.66 12.10
N ILE A 9 -5.53 2.45 11.72
CA ILE A 9 -5.66 2.05 10.32
C ILE A 9 -7.11 2.36 9.91
N LEU A 10 -7.27 3.12 8.84
CA LEU A 10 -8.57 3.65 8.41
C LEU A 10 -9.24 2.78 7.34
N GLY A 11 -8.43 2.09 6.51
CA GLY A 11 -8.92 1.22 5.45
C GLY A 11 -7.79 0.62 4.60
N ILE A 12 -8.17 -0.24 3.65
CA ILE A 12 -7.30 -0.63 2.54
C ILE A 12 -7.21 0.57 1.59
N GLN A 13 -6.02 0.81 1.06
CA GLN A 13 -5.68 2.04 0.37
C GLN A 13 -5.29 1.76 -1.09
N GLN A 14 -4.39 0.81 -1.30
CA GLN A 14 -4.14 0.21 -2.62
C GLN A 14 -3.89 -1.30 -2.52
N ILE A 15 -4.05 -2.04 -3.62
CA ILE A 15 -3.70 -3.45 -3.76
C ILE A 15 -2.86 -3.61 -5.02
N ALA A 16 -1.55 -3.84 -4.85
CA ALA A 16 -0.63 -3.93 -5.98
C ALA A 16 -0.49 -5.37 -6.47
N ILE A 17 -0.66 -5.58 -7.77
CA ILE A 17 -0.79 -6.89 -8.40
C ILE A 17 0.30 -7.06 -9.47
N GLY A 18 1.18 -8.03 -9.26
CA GLY A 18 2.32 -8.30 -10.13
C GLY A 18 2.01 -9.29 -11.25
N GLY A 19 2.39 -8.95 -12.48
CA GLY A 19 2.38 -9.85 -13.63
C GLY A 19 3.61 -9.66 -14.52
N ALA A 20 3.99 -10.68 -15.29
CA ALA A 20 5.06 -10.54 -16.29
C ALA A 20 4.66 -9.63 -17.47
N ASP A 21 3.35 -9.49 -17.70
CA ASP A 21 2.69 -8.62 -18.69
C ASP A 21 1.37 -8.14 -18.06
N LYS A 22 1.02 -6.85 -18.18
CA LYS A 22 -0.20 -6.30 -17.56
C LYS A 22 -1.46 -6.46 -18.42
N GLY A 23 -1.36 -6.93 -19.66
CA GLY A 23 -2.51 -7.19 -20.55
C GLY A 23 -3.53 -8.19 -19.97
N PRO A 24 -3.12 -9.38 -19.51
CA PRO A 24 -4.01 -10.31 -18.80
C PRO A 24 -4.62 -9.72 -17.51
N LEU A 25 -3.86 -8.87 -16.79
CA LEU A 25 -4.35 -8.18 -15.60
C LEU A 25 -5.44 -7.17 -15.97
N ARG A 26 -5.20 -6.28 -16.94
CA ARG A 26 -6.19 -5.34 -17.47
C ARG A 26 -7.47 -6.06 -17.91
N LYS A 27 -7.33 -7.16 -18.64
CA LYS A 27 -8.47 -7.96 -19.11
C LYS A 27 -9.32 -8.52 -17.96
N LEU A 28 -8.70 -8.94 -16.86
CA LEU A 28 -9.45 -9.36 -15.68
C LEU A 28 -10.06 -8.17 -14.94
N TRP A 29 -9.23 -7.21 -14.51
CA TRP A 29 -9.63 -6.17 -13.57
C TRP A 29 -10.47 -5.05 -14.20
N VAL A 30 -10.18 -4.66 -15.45
CA VAL A 30 -10.96 -3.67 -16.19
C VAL A 30 -12.08 -4.34 -16.98
N ASP A 31 -11.76 -5.22 -17.93
CA ASP A 31 -12.75 -5.66 -18.93
C ASP A 31 -13.80 -6.65 -18.37
N LEU A 32 -13.45 -7.45 -17.35
CA LEU A 32 -14.35 -8.45 -16.75
C LEU A 32 -14.89 -8.06 -15.37
N LEU A 33 -14.10 -7.38 -14.53
CA LEU A 33 -14.50 -6.94 -13.19
C LEU A 33 -14.96 -5.48 -13.12
N GLY A 34 -14.74 -4.68 -14.17
CA GLY A 34 -15.29 -3.32 -14.30
C GLY A 34 -14.60 -2.24 -13.45
N LEU A 35 -13.37 -2.45 -12.96
CA LEU A 35 -12.63 -1.40 -12.24
C LEU A 35 -12.29 -0.25 -13.20
N THR A 36 -12.44 0.98 -12.71
CA THR A 36 -12.31 2.18 -13.55
C THR A 36 -10.84 2.59 -13.67
N PRO A 37 -10.25 2.64 -14.89
CA PRO A 37 -8.89 3.15 -15.08
C PRO A 37 -8.77 4.59 -14.58
N HIS A 38 -7.77 4.87 -13.74
CA HIS A 38 -7.55 6.18 -13.14
C HIS A 38 -6.30 6.88 -13.69
N GLY A 39 -5.22 6.13 -13.89
CA GLY A 39 -3.93 6.67 -14.34
C GLY A 39 -2.93 5.56 -14.67
N THR A 40 -1.68 5.97 -14.89
CA THR A 40 -0.55 5.07 -15.11
C THR A 40 0.70 5.66 -14.46
N TYR A 41 1.58 4.80 -13.97
CA TYR A 41 2.88 5.20 -13.43
C TYR A 41 3.99 4.33 -14.03
N ARG A 42 5.19 4.90 -14.14
CA ARG A 42 6.36 4.19 -14.66
C ARG A 42 7.62 4.73 -13.99
N SER A 43 8.45 3.81 -13.48
CA SER A 43 9.71 4.17 -12.82
C SER A 43 10.80 3.16 -13.16
N GLU A 44 11.78 3.63 -13.95
CA GLU A 44 13.01 2.89 -14.24
C GLU A 44 13.80 2.53 -12.96
N ARG A 45 13.65 3.33 -11.88
CA ARG A 45 14.30 3.08 -10.57
C ARG A 45 13.64 1.93 -9.80
N GLU A 46 12.32 1.85 -9.84
CA GLU A 46 11.55 0.76 -9.19
C GLU A 46 11.30 -0.43 -10.15
N ASN A 47 11.84 -0.36 -11.37
CA ASN A 47 11.69 -1.35 -12.44
C ASN A 47 10.20 -1.68 -12.76
N VAL A 48 9.30 -0.70 -12.66
CA VAL A 48 7.85 -0.89 -12.74
C VAL A 48 7.19 -0.03 -13.81
N ASP A 49 6.23 -0.62 -14.52
CA ASP A 49 5.27 0.03 -15.40
C ASP A 49 3.87 -0.49 -15.03
N GLU A 50 2.99 0.39 -14.56
CA GLU A 50 1.73 0.02 -13.91
C GLU A 50 0.54 0.83 -14.41
N ASP A 51 -0.62 0.16 -14.51
CA ASP A 51 -1.91 0.81 -14.72
C ASP A 51 -2.66 0.89 -13.40
N ILE A 52 -2.98 2.11 -12.96
CA ILE A 52 -3.73 2.37 -11.73
C ILE A 52 -5.21 2.31 -12.07
N VAL A 53 -5.92 1.30 -11.57
CA VAL A 53 -7.38 1.16 -11.73
C VAL A 53 -8.06 1.28 -10.36
N THR A 54 -9.34 1.63 -10.32
CA THR A 54 -10.03 1.97 -9.06
C THR A 54 -11.34 1.22 -8.87
N ALA A 55 -11.58 0.83 -7.61
CA ALA A 55 -12.83 0.29 -7.10
C ALA A 55 -13.41 1.23 -6.02
N GLY A 56 -14.71 1.15 -5.76
CA GLY A 56 -15.38 2.00 -4.77
C GLY A 56 -15.56 3.47 -5.21
N ALA A 57 -15.95 4.32 -4.28
CA ALA A 57 -16.29 5.73 -4.56
C ALA A 57 -16.02 6.64 -3.36
N GLY A 58 -15.62 7.90 -3.63
CA GLY A 58 -15.31 8.88 -2.60
C GLY A 58 -14.23 8.36 -1.62
N PRO A 59 -14.40 8.54 -0.30
CA PRO A 59 -13.49 8.00 0.71
C PRO A 59 -13.39 6.46 0.77
N PHE A 60 -14.27 5.72 0.09
CA PHE A 60 -14.17 4.27 -0.08
C PHE A 60 -13.47 3.87 -1.39
N LYS A 61 -12.84 4.81 -2.11
CA LYS A 61 -12.04 4.48 -3.30
C LYS A 61 -10.78 3.74 -2.85
N VAL A 62 -10.53 2.58 -3.48
CA VAL A 62 -9.31 1.78 -3.36
C VAL A 62 -8.65 1.70 -4.73
N GLU A 63 -7.33 1.88 -4.77
CA GLU A 63 -6.53 1.71 -5.98
C GLU A 63 -6.08 0.24 -6.13
N VAL A 64 -5.94 -0.22 -7.38
CA VAL A 64 -5.46 -1.55 -7.71
C VAL A 64 -4.44 -1.39 -8.83
N ASP A 65 -3.18 -1.66 -8.50
CA ASP A 65 -2.05 -1.29 -9.34
C ASP A 65 -1.59 -2.49 -10.15
N LEU A 66 -1.86 -2.46 -11.45
CA LEU A 66 -1.63 -3.58 -12.36
C LEU A 66 -0.20 -3.49 -12.92
N MET A 67 0.76 -4.00 -12.16
CA MET A 67 2.19 -3.84 -12.40
C MET A 67 2.76 -4.89 -13.35
N GLN A 68 3.64 -4.45 -14.24
CA GLN A 68 4.60 -5.30 -14.93
C GLN A 68 6.04 -4.76 -14.76
N PRO A 69 7.08 -5.61 -14.94
CA PRO A 69 8.45 -5.12 -14.93
C PRO A 69 8.76 -4.30 -16.18
N ILE A 70 9.64 -3.32 -16.07
CA ILE A 70 10.23 -2.65 -17.25
C ILE A 70 11.27 -3.57 -17.89
N ASN A 71 12.18 -4.10 -17.07
CA ASN A 71 13.13 -5.14 -17.43
C ASN A 71 12.79 -6.41 -16.62
N PRO A 72 12.35 -7.50 -17.26
CA PRO A 72 12.03 -8.76 -16.57
C PRO A 72 13.16 -9.29 -15.69
N GLU A 73 14.43 -9.08 -16.08
CA GLU A 73 15.59 -9.51 -15.29
C GLU A 73 16.08 -8.46 -14.28
N GLY A 74 15.50 -7.27 -14.29
CA GLY A 74 15.81 -6.16 -13.40
C GLY A 74 15.46 -6.43 -11.92
N LYS A 75 15.70 -5.42 -11.09
CA LYS A 75 15.25 -5.36 -9.70
C LYS A 75 14.76 -3.93 -9.39
N PRO A 76 13.70 -3.74 -8.59
CA PRO A 76 12.75 -4.71 -8.03
C PRO A 76 12.11 -5.69 -9.03
N ARG A 77 11.68 -6.87 -8.54
CA ARG A 77 11.00 -7.91 -9.34
C ARG A 77 9.51 -7.92 -9.03
N VAL A 78 8.81 -6.87 -9.45
CA VAL A 78 7.39 -6.62 -9.12
C VAL A 78 6.44 -7.77 -9.47
N HIS A 79 6.83 -8.64 -10.42
CA HIS A 79 6.04 -9.75 -10.94
C HIS A 79 6.23 -11.11 -10.23
N GLU A 80 7.24 -11.27 -9.37
CA GLU A 80 7.51 -12.58 -8.73
C GLU A 80 6.46 -12.95 -7.67
N THR A 81 5.83 -11.94 -7.05
CA THR A 81 4.73 -12.12 -6.08
C THR A 81 3.44 -11.56 -6.69
N PRO A 82 2.45 -12.40 -7.07
CA PRO A 82 1.24 -11.93 -7.77
C PRO A 82 0.38 -10.95 -6.96
N LEU A 83 0.25 -11.15 -5.66
CA LEU A 83 -0.25 -10.13 -4.72
C LEU A 83 0.97 -9.46 -4.09
N ASN A 84 1.47 -8.39 -4.70
CA ASN A 84 2.79 -7.85 -4.42
C ASN A 84 2.85 -7.17 -3.05
N HIS A 85 1.92 -6.24 -2.80
CA HIS A 85 1.75 -5.57 -1.51
C HIS A 85 0.32 -5.07 -1.31
N VAL A 86 0.00 -4.73 -0.07
CA VAL A 86 -1.25 -4.06 0.31
C VAL A 86 -0.92 -2.72 0.97
N GLY A 87 -1.54 -1.64 0.48
CA GLY A 87 -1.50 -0.33 1.10
C GLY A 87 -2.57 -0.20 2.17
N LEU A 88 -2.19 0.35 3.32
CA LEU A 88 -3.08 0.66 4.44
C LEU A 88 -3.05 2.17 4.71
N TRP A 89 -4.22 2.76 4.77
CA TRP A 89 -4.44 4.17 5.06
C TRP A 89 -4.30 4.41 6.59
N VAL A 90 -3.47 5.37 7.01
CA VAL A 90 -3.10 5.64 8.43
C VAL A 90 -3.31 7.11 8.79
N ASP A 91 -3.88 7.42 9.96
CA ASP A 91 -4.13 8.82 10.37
C ASP A 91 -2.88 9.59 10.86
N ASP A 92 -1.97 8.95 11.59
CA ASP A 92 -0.66 9.49 11.97
C ASP A 92 0.46 8.51 11.60
N LEU A 93 1.03 8.67 10.40
CA LEU A 93 2.13 7.82 9.92
C LEU A 93 3.44 8.01 10.73
N PRO A 94 3.90 9.24 11.05
CA PRO A 94 5.07 9.42 11.93
C PRO A 94 4.91 8.77 13.32
N GLY A 95 3.76 8.95 13.97
CA GLY A 95 3.44 8.31 15.25
C GLY A 95 3.31 6.79 15.14
N ALA A 96 2.75 6.28 14.03
CA ALA A 96 2.70 4.86 13.74
C ALA A 96 4.09 4.24 13.62
N VAL A 97 4.98 4.83 12.81
CA VAL A 97 6.36 4.35 12.65
C VAL A 97 7.09 4.34 13.98
N ALA A 98 7.06 5.45 14.72
CA ALA A 98 7.75 5.58 16.00
C ALA A 98 7.26 4.56 17.05
N TRP A 99 5.94 4.29 17.13
CA TRP A 99 5.38 3.33 18.07
C TRP A 99 5.62 1.88 17.66
N LEU A 100 5.50 1.57 16.36
CA LEU A 100 5.67 0.21 15.82
C LEU A 100 7.14 -0.24 15.86
N GLU A 101 8.09 0.65 15.58
CA GLU A 101 9.52 0.35 15.73
C GLU A 101 9.86 0.03 17.19
N GLN A 102 9.28 0.76 18.15
CA GLN A 102 9.38 0.46 19.59
C GLN A 102 8.71 -0.86 20.00
N GLN A 103 7.76 -1.39 19.22
CA GLN A 103 7.20 -2.74 19.43
C GLN A 103 8.07 -3.84 18.78
N GLY A 104 9.17 -3.49 18.10
CA GLY A 104 10.02 -4.44 17.38
C GLY A 104 9.53 -4.79 15.98
N LEU A 105 8.70 -3.93 15.34
CA LEU A 105 8.33 -4.09 13.94
C LEU A 105 9.46 -3.67 13.02
N ARG A 106 9.79 -4.53 12.04
CA ARG A 106 10.80 -4.24 11.03
C ARG A 106 10.22 -3.47 9.85
N PHE A 107 10.62 -2.21 9.69
CA PHE A 107 10.41 -1.47 8.44
C PHE A 107 11.41 -1.91 7.36
N ALA A 108 11.01 -1.77 6.10
CA ALA A 108 11.88 -1.90 4.95
C ALA A 108 12.69 -0.61 4.71
N PRO A 109 13.81 -0.66 3.96
CA PRO A 109 14.65 0.51 3.73
C PRO A 109 13.92 1.69 3.07
N GLY A 110 14.45 2.90 3.30
CA GLY A 110 13.99 4.14 2.66
C GLY A 110 13.09 5.04 3.51
N GLY A 111 12.63 4.57 4.68
CA GLY A 111 11.86 5.37 5.65
C GLY A 111 10.54 5.93 5.09
N ILE A 112 10.05 6.99 5.75
CA ILE A 112 8.92 7.79 5.24
C ILE A 112 9.39 8.65 4.07
N ARG A 113 8.70 8.54 2.93
CA ARG A 113 9.01 9.23 1.67
C ARG A 113 7.76 9.41 0.82
N LYS A 114 7.83 10.14 -0.29
CA LYS A 114 6.72 10.26 -1.25
C LYS A 114 6.53 9.00 -2.09
N GLY A 115 5.28 8.52 -2.17
CA GLY A 115 4.82 7.42 -3.02
C GLY A 115 4.36 7.87 -4.41
N ALA A 116 3.93 6.93 -5.26
CA ALA A 116 3.49 7.21 -6.63
C ALA A 116 2.31 8.20 -6.69
N ALA A 117 1.32 8.03 -5.81
CA ALA A 117 0.16 8.93 -5.67
C ALA A 117 0.45 10.24 -4.89
N GLY A 118 1.71 10.52 -4.49
CA GLY A 118 2.10 11.78 -3.85
C GLY A 118 1.87 11.88 -2.33
N PHE A 119 1.33 10.84 -1.70
CA PHE A 119 1.23 10.73 -0.25
C PHE A 119 2.56 10.34 0.40
N ASP A 120 2.68 10.55 1.70
CA ASP A 120 3.84 10.08 2.47
C ASP A 120 3.63 8.63 2.87
N ILE A 121 4.64 7.79 2.62
CA ILE A 121 4.55 6.33 2.69
C ILE A 121 5.78 5.72 3.36
N CYS A 122 5.61 4.60 4.04
CA CYS A 122 6.70 3.68 4.37
C CYS A 122 6.24 2.22 4.21
N PHE A 123 7.18 1.28 4.19
CA PHE A 123 6.87 -0.15 4.03
C PHE A 123 7.29 -0.96 5.25
N VAL A 124 6.42 -1.86 5.71
CA VAL A 124 6.76 -2.93 6.65
C VAL A 124 7.46 -4.05 5.89
N HIS A 125 8.59 -4.53 6.38
CA HIS A 125 9.34 -5.61 5.72
C HIS A 125 8.59 -6.95 5.88
N PRO A 126 8.48 -7.80 4.83
CA PRO A 126 7.70 -9.05 4.90
C PRO A 126 8.17 -10.09 5.93
N LYS A 127 9.37 -9.92 6.48
CA LYS A 127 9.99 -10.83 7.45
C LYS A 127 10.70 -10.01 8.53
N GLY A 128 10.59 -10.38 9.81
CA GLY A 128 11.40 -9.78 10.89
C GLY A 128 12.92 -10.03 10.74
N ASN A 129 13.68 -9.68 11.76
CA ASN A 129 15.07 -10.08 11.98
C ASN A 129 15.39 -10.10 13.49
N GLU A 130 16.65 -10.34 13.87
CA GLU A 130 17.07 -10.44 15.29
C GLU A 130 16.84 -9.16 16.11
N GLN A 131 16.89 -7.98 15.48
CA GLN A 131 16.68 -6.68 16.13
C GLN A 131 15.19 -6.30 16.19
N PHE A 132 14.44 -6.65 15.14
CA PHE A 132 13.04 -6.31 14.93
C PHE A 132 12.28 -7.60 14.57
N PRO A 133 11.82 -8.38 15.57
CA PRO A 133 11.32 -9.74 15.34
C PRO A 133 10.03 -9.80 14.52
N TYR A 134 9.23 -8.73 14.47
CA TYR A 134 7.95 -8.71 13.75
C TYR A 134 8.10 -8.13 12.34
N GLY A 135 7.26 -8.59 11.41
CA GLY A 135 7.18 -8.06 10.05
C GLY A 135 5.75 -8.20 9.49
N GLY A 136 5.61 -8.15 8.17
CA GLY A 136 4.32 -8.35 7.48
C GLY A 136 3.89 -9.82 7.32
N GLU A 137 4.45 -10.77 8.07
CA GLU A 137 4.14 -12.21 8.02
C GLU A 137 4.09 -12.82 6.60
N GLY A 138 5.08 -12.46 5.77
CA GLY A 138 5.21 -12.87 4.37
C GLY A 138 4.66 -11.86 3.36
N VAL A 139 3.84 -10.91 3.78
CA VAL A 139 3.24 -9.86 2.94
C VAL A 139 4.07 -8.57 3.03
N LEU A 140 4.27 -7.88 1.90
CA LEU A 140 4.76 -6.50 1.91
C LEU A 140 3.57 -5.57 2.20
N ILE A 141 3.69 -4.74 3.23
CA ILE A 141 2.60 -3.84 3.65
C ILE A 141 3.11 -2.42 3.55
N GLU A 142 2.38 -1.57 2.83
CA GLU A 142 2.64 -0.14 2.76
C GLU A 142 1.74 0.58 3.77
N LEU A 143 2.31 1.53 4.52
CA LEU A 143 1.57 2.43 5.40
C LEU A 143 1.58 3.81 4.76
N VAL A 144 0.39 4.33 4.45
CA VAL A 144 0.18 5.56 3.69
C VAL A 144 -0.48 6.59 4.59
N GLN A 145 0.11 7.79 4.69
CA GLN A 145 -0.47 8.92 5.43
C GLN A 145 -1.77 9.36 4.77
N ALA A 146 -2.88 9.14 5.46
CA ALA A 146 -4.22 9.55 5.03
C ALA A 146 -4.34 11.08 5.03
N PRO A 147 -4.95 11.68 3.98
CA PRO A 147 -5.23 13.09 3.94
C PRO A 147 -6.47 13.43 4.80
N PRO A 148 -6.69 14.71 5.15
CA PRO A 148 -7.73 15.13 6.09
C PRO A 148 -9.15 14.68 5.72
N GLU A 149 -9.46 14.56 4.44
CA GLU A 149 -10.77 14.13 3.93
C GLU A 149 -11.05 12.63 4.18
N ILE A 150 -10.03 11.76 4.14
CA ILE A 150 -10.18 10.34 4.49
C ILE A 150 -10.37 10.20 5.99
N ILE A 151 -9.55 10.88 6.79
CA ILE A 151 -9.68 10.91 8.26
C ILE A 151 -11.09 11.41 8.64
N ALA A 152 -11.51 12.56 8.12
CA ALA A 152 -12.82 13.15 8.41
C ALA A 152 -14.01 12.31 7.88
N ALA A 153 -13.81 11.43 6.91
CA ALA A 153 -14.82 10.46 6.48
C ALA A 153 -14.88 9.26 7.44
N PHE A 154 -13.72 8.71 7.82
CA PHE A 154 -13.62 7.61 8.78
C PHE A 154 -14.27 7.97 10.13
N GLU A 155 -14.04 9.18 10.65
CA GLU A 155 -14.67 9.63 11.91
C GLU A 155 -16.20 9.69 11.81
N LYS A 156 -16.74 10.25 10.71
CA LYS A 156 -18.20 10.37 10.50
C LYS A 156 -18.89 9.01 10.39
N LEU A 157 -18.25 8.06 9.73
CA LEU A 157 -18.75 6.69 9.58
C LEU A 157 -18.63 5.92 10.89
N SER A 158 -17.51 6.05 11.61
CA SER A 158 -17.30 5.40 12.90
C SER A 158 -18.29 5.88 13.97
N ALA A 159 -18.57 7.19 14.01
CA ALA A 159 -19.54 7.78 14.93
C ALA A 159 -21.00 7.40 14.64
N GLY A 160 -21.29 6.87 13.45
CA GLY A 160 -22.64 6.42 13.05
C GLY A 160 -22.98 4.98 13.43
N ASN A 161 -22.03 4.23 14.02
CA ASN A 161 -22.19 2.80 14.36
C ASN A 161 -22.51 2.58 15.86
N HIS A 162 -23.46 3.34 16.40
CA HIS A 162 -23.96 3.27 17.78
C HIS A 162 -25.49 3.28 17.82
#